data_AF-A0A947K0Z3-F1
#
_entry.id   AF-A0A947K0Z3-F1
#
_cell.length_a   1.000
_cell.length_b   1.000
_cell.length_c   1.000
_cell.angle_alpha   90.00
_cell.angle_beta   90.00
_cell.angle_gamma   90.00
#
_symmetry.space_group_name_H-M   'P 1'
#
loop_
_entity.id
_entity.type
_entity.pdbx_description
1 polymer ?
#
loop_
_entity_poly.entity_id
_entity_poly.type
_entity_poly.pdbx_seq_one_letter_code
_entity_poly.pdbx_strand_id
1 'polypeptide(L)'
;MAEELNELLKVRREKLDELKAKGINPFPYRYEKTHTAAEILKQYEKLGEGEESKETVSLAGRIMTKRGHGRASFATLQDETGRIQIYSKQDVIGQDKYDVYRRLDIGDIIGVKGHIFKTKTKEITIRVADFEILCKSLHPLPEKWHGLQDKELRYRERYVDLMVNPGVKEVFVKRSKIISLIRKYLEAKGFLEVDTPILNVLQGGAAAKPFETYHDALDMPLFMRIAPELYLKRLVVGGFEKVFEIGRVFRNEGISYKHNPEFSIIEIYQAYVDYNDIMKLTEDIIVA
;
A
#
# COMPACT_ATOMS: atom_id res chain seq x y z
N MET A 1 3.24 15.89 -24.83
CA MET A 1 3.12 15.45 -23.42
C MET A 1 1.81 15.87 -22.78
N ALA A 2 1.55 17.15 -22.48
CA ALA A 2 0.29 17.57 -21.81
C ALA A 2 -0.96 17.39 -22.69
N GLU A 3 -0.86 17.71 -23.98
CA GLU A 3 -1.94 17.58 -24.96
C GLU A 3 -2.27 16.11 -25.26
N GLU A 4 -1.24 15.26 -25.41
CA GLU A 4 -1.38 13.80 -25.55
C GLU A 4 -1.98 13.13 -24.30
N LEU A 5 -1.60 13.60 -23.10
CA LEU A 5 -2.23 13.13 -21.85
C LEU A 5 -3.71 13.51 -21.80
N ASN A 6 -4.05 14.71 -22.25
CA ASN A 6 -5.44 15.18 -22.29
C ASN A 6 -6.29 14.36 -23.27
N GLU A 7 -5.76 14.07 -24.46
CA GLU A 7 -6.41 13.16 -25.43
C GLU A 7 -6.60 11.75 -24.85
N LEU A 8 -5.58 11.20 -24.16
CA LEU A 8 -5.71 9.88 -23.55
C LEU A 8 -6.73 9.83 -22.41
N LEU A 9 -6.82 10.90 -21.62
CA LEU A 9 -7.83 11.05 -20.56
C LEU A 9 -9.23 11.11 -21.16
N LYS A 10 -9.40 11.84 -22.27
CA LYS A 10 -10.67 11.94 -23.00
C LYS A 10 -11.10 10.57 -23.53
N VAL A 11 -10.21 9.85 -24.21
CA VAL A 11 -10.49 8.49 -24.71
C VAL A 11 -10.90 7.54 -23.57
N ARG A 12 -10.26 7.63 -22.39
CA ARG A 12 -10.63 6.79 -21.24
C ARG A 12 -11.99 7.14 -20.64
N ARG A 13 -12.39 8.42 -20.68
CA ARG A 13 -13.74 8.86 -20.28
C ARG A 13 -14.80 8.40 -21.28
N GLU A 14 -14.54 8.50 -22.58
CA GLU A 14 -15.45 7.98 -23.61
C GLU A 14 -15.69 6.48 -23.43
N LYS A 15 -14.62 5.69 -23.20
CA LYS A 15 -14.76 4.26 -22.87
C LYS A 15 -15.57 4.01 -21.59
N LEU A 16 -15.43 4.86 -20.57
CA LEU A 16 -16.24 4.76 -19.35
C LEU A 16 -17.72 4.94 -19.66
N ASP A 17 -18.06 5.93 -20.48
CA ASP A 17 -19.44 6.22 -20.86
C ASP A 17 -20.03 5.13 -21.75
N GLU A 18 -19.24 4.54 -22.65
CA GLU A 18 -19.64 3.36 -23.42
C GLU A 18 -19.95 2.15 -22.53
N LEU A 19 -19.14 1.89 -21.48
CA LEU A 19 -19.42 0.81 -20.52
C LEU A 19 -20.77 1.02 -19.85
N LYS A 20 -21.05 2.25 -19.39
CA LYS A 20 -22.33 2.61 -18.77
C LYS A 20 -23.49 2.47 -19.76
N ALA A 21 -23.32 2.91 -21.01
CA ALA A 21 -24.35 2.80 -22.04
C ALA A 21 -24.70 1.34 -22.35
N LYS A 22 -23.74 0.41 -22.20
CA LYS A 22 -23.96 -1.04 -22.30
C LYS A 22 -24.53 -1.68 -21.03
N GLY A 23 -24.87 -0.88 -20.01
CA GLY A 23 -25.37 -1.38 -18.72
C GLY A 23 -24.30 -2.06 -17.85
N ILE A 24 -23.01 -1.90 -18.17
CA ILE A 24 -21.91 -2.47 -17.41
C ILE A 24 -21.50 -1.47 -16.33
N ASN A 25 -21.59 -1.85 -15.06
CA ASN A 25 -21.09 -1.02 -13.97
C ASN A 25 -19.55 -1.02 -13.96
N PRO A 26 -18.87 0.12 -14.18
CA PRO A 26 -17.41 0.20 -14.17
C PRO A 26 -16.81 0.22 -12.76
N PHE A 27 -17.65 0.34 -11.72
CA PHE A 27 -17.30 0.39 -10.31
C PHE A 27 -18.29 -0.46 -9.48
N PRO A 28 -18.30 -1.79 -9.63
CA PRO A 28 -19.14 -2.68 -8.85
C PRO A 28 -18.77 -2.67 -7.36
N TYR A 29 -19.74 -3.07 -6.52
CA TYR A 29 -19.63 -2.96 -5.06
C TYR A 29 -18.87 -4.11 -4.39
N ARG A 30 -18.82 -5.29 -5.03
CA ARG A 30 -18.22 -6.50 -4.45
C ARG A 30 -17.72 -7.42 -5.57
N TYR A 31 -16.59 -8.07 -5.30
CA TYR A 31 -16.09 -9.17 -6.11
C TYR A 31 -15.54 -10.26 -5.18
N GLU A 32 -15.88 -11.51 -5.45
CA GLU A 32 -15.45 -12.65 -4.63
C GLU A 32 -14.13 -13.21 -5.16
N LYS A 33 -13.03 -12.80 -4.53
CA LYS A 33 -11.69 -13.34 -4.74
C LYS A 33 -11.51 -14.61 -3.91
N THR A 34 -11.09 -15.70 -4.54
CA THR A 34 -10.78 -16.97 -3.84
C THR A 34 -9.28 -17.20 -3.67
N HIS A 35 -8.46 -16.62 -4.54
CA HIS A 35 -7.01 -16.84 -4.54
C HIS A 35 -6.23 -15.56 -4.82
N THR A 36 -5.03 -15.48 -4.28
CA THR A 36 -4.01 -14.49 -4.64
C THR A 36 -3.07 -15.01 -5.73
N ALA A 37 -2.34 -14.09 -6.38
CA ALA A 37 -1.37 -14.48 -7.41
C ALA A 37 -0.28 -15.41 -6.84
N ALA A 38 0.25 -15.09 -5.66
CA ALA A 38 1.30 -15.90 -5.02
C ALA A 38 0.81 -17.30 -4.61
N GLU A 39 -0.42 -17.43 -4.12
CA GLU A 39 -1.02 -18.74 -3.79
C GLU A 39 -1.13 -19.62 -5.03
N ILE A 40 -1.65 -19.08 -6.14
CA ILE A 40 -1.77 -19.82 -7.40
C ILE A 40 -0.40 -20.25 -7.90
N LEU A 41 0.57 -19.33 -7.94
CA LEU A 41 1.92 -19.64 -8.43
C LEU A 41 2.59 -20.73 -7.61
N LYS A 42 2.40 -20.72 -6.27
CA LYS A 42 2.94 -21.74 -5.37
C LYS A 42 2.23 -23.09 -5.52
N GLN A 43 0.90 -23.08 -5.58
CA GLN A 43 0.08 -24.31 -5.63
C GLN A 43 0.30 -25.08 -6.95
N TYR A 44 0.46 -24.37 -8.07
CA TYR A 44 0.56 -24.97 -9.40
C TYR A 44 1.97 -24.92 -10.00
N GLU A 45 3.01 -24.66 -9.20
CA GLU A 45 4.40 -24.60 -9.65
C GLU A 45 4.83 -25.86 -10.45
N LYS A 46 4.41 -27.02 -9.94
CA LYS A 46 4.73 -28.35 -10.49
C LYS A 46 3.79 -28.84 -11.59
N LEU A 47 2.83 -28.01 -12.02
CA LEU A 47 1.91 -28.37 -13.10
C LEU A 47 2.70 -28.65 -14.40
N GLY A 48 2.34 -29.72 -15.10
CA GLY A 48 2.94 -30.11 -16.37
C GLY A 48 2.59 -29.13 -17.49
N GLU A 49 3.37 -29.14 -18.58
CA GLU A 49 3.07 -28.32 -19.76
C GLU A 49 1.74 -28.75 -20.40
N GLY A 50 0.84 -27.80 -20.64
CA GLY A 50 -0.47 -28.08 -21.21
C GLY A 50 -1.47 -28.73 -20.26
N GLU A 51 -1.06 -29.10 -19.03
CA GLU A 51 -1.97 -29.53 -17.98
C GLU A 51 -2.81 -28.36 -17.48
N GLU A 52 -4.03 -28.67 -17.07
CA GLU A 52 -5.03 -27.71 -16.62
C GLU A 52 -5.61 -28.14 -15.26
N SER A 53 -5.82 -27.17 -14.37
CA SER A 53 -6.44 -27.41 -13.07
C SER A 53 -7.91 -27.75 -13.22
N LYS A 54 -8.37 -28.71 -12.42
CA LYS A 54 -9.81 -29.00 -12.30
C LYS A 54 -10.55 -27.93 -11.49
N GLU A 55 -9.83 -27.23 -10.62
CA GLU A 55 -10.37 -26.15 -9.80
C GLU A 55 -10.52 -24.86 -10.61
N THR A 56 -11.64 -24.17 -10.39
CA THR A 56 -11.86 -22.81 -10.87
C THR A 56 -11.35 -21.81 -9.84
N VAL A 57 -10.44 -20.94 -10.24
CA VAL A 57 -9.93 -19.85 -9.42
C VAL A 57 -10.66 -18.54 -9.72
N SER A 58 -10.74 -17.66 -8.72
CA SER A 58 -11.19 -16.29 -8.86
C SER A 58 -10.13 -15.34 -8.29
N LEU A 59 -9.61 -14.44 -9.13
CA LEU A 59 -8.57 -13.48 -8.78
C LEU A 59 -8.98 -12.07 -9.22
N ALA A 60 -8.57 -11.06 -8.45
CA ALA A 60 -8.73 -9.66 -8.82
C ALA A 60 -7.37 -8.96 -8.81
N GLY A 61 -7.12 -8.12 -9.81
CA GLY A 61 -5.86 -7.40 -9.92
C GLY A 61 -5.87 -6.29 -10.97
N ARG A 62 -4.82 -5.47 -10.93
CA ARG A 62 -4.59 -4.39 -11.88
C ARG A 62 -3.94 -4.94 -13.16
N ILE A 63 -4.45 -4.54 -14.32
CA ILE A 63 -3.83 -4.85 -15.61
C ILE A 63 -2.52 -4.08 -15.73
N MET A 64 -1.39 -4.78 -15.68
CA MET A 64 -0.06 -4.18 -15.86
C MET A 64 0.41 -4.25 -17.31
N THR A 65 0.05 -5.32 -18.00
CA THR A 65 0.31 -5.50 -19.43
C THR A 65 -0.90 -6.12 -20.10
N LYS A 66 -1.08 -5.83 -21.39
CA LYS A 66 -2.12 -6.42 -22.23
C LYS A 66 -1.64 -6.44 -23.67
N ARG A 67 -1.76 -7.59 -24.32
CA ARG A 67 -1.33 -7.86 -25.69
C ARG A 67 -2.39 -8.71 -26.40
N GLY A 68 -2.86 -8.25 -27.55
CA GLY A 68 -3.84 -8.97 -28.37
C GLY A 68 -3.18 -9.77 -29.50
N HIS A 69 -3.82 -10.87 -29.89
CA HIS A 69 -3.49 -11.68 -31.07
C HIS A 69 -4.79 -12.23 -31.67
N GLY A 70 -5.35 -11.50 -32.64
CA GLY A 70 -6.62 -11.87 -33.27
C GLY A 70 -7.76 -12.02 -32.25
N ARG A 71 -8.23 -13.26 -32.07
CA ARG A 71 -9.33 -13.64 -31.14
C ARG A 71 -8.84 -14.10 -29.75
N ALA A 72 -7.56 -13.93 -29.46
CA ALA A 72 -6.97 -14.25 -28.17
C ALA A 72 -6.19 -13.04 -27.61
N SER A 73 -6.06 -12.97 -26.29
CA SER A 73 -5.32 -11.90 -25.62
C SER A 73 -4.63 -12.42 -24.37
N PHE A 74 -3.40 -11.96 -24.16
CA PHE A 74 -2.64 -12.17 -22.94
C PHE A 74 -2.57 -10.87 -22.15
N ALA A 75 -2.70 -10.95 -20.84
CA ALA A 75 -2.48 -9.82 -19.95
C ALA A 75 -1.77 -10.29 -18.68
N THR A 76 -1.14 -9.35 -17.97
CA THR A 76 -0.59 -9.60 -16.64
C THR A 76 -1.43 -8.84 -15.64
N LEU A 77 -2.01 -9.56 -14.68
CA LEU A 77 -2.67 -8.96 -13.51
C LEU A 77 -1.67 -8.86 -12.36
N GLN A 78 -1.71 -7.75 -11.64
CA GLN A 78 -0.99 -7.55 -10.39
C GLN A 78 -1.98 -7.41 -9.25
N ASP A 79 -1.92 -8.32 -8.28
CA ASP A 79 -2.63 -8.20 -7.02
C ASP A 79 -1.66 -7.76 -5.91
N GLU A 80 -2.08 -7.87 -4.65
CA GLU A 80 -1.26 -7.45 -3.52
C GLU A 80 -0.02 -8.34 -3.29
N THR A 81 -0.04 -9.57 -3.79
CA THR A 81 0.97 -10.61 -3.51
C THR A 81 1.96 -10.77 -4.66
N GLY A 82 1.58 -10.40 -5.89
CA GLY A 82 2.45 -10.53 -7.03
C GLY A 82 1.76 -10.34 -8.36
N ARG A 83 2.35 -10.90 -9.41
CA ARG A 83 1.87 -10.83 -10.79
C ARG A 83 1.53 -12.22 -11.29
N ILE A 84 0.47 -12.32 -12.08
CA ILE A 84 0.07 -13.57 -12.75
C ILE A 84 -0.41 -13.28 -14.17
N GLN A 85 -0.09 -14.18 -15.08
CA GLN A 85 -0.58 -14.09 -16.45
C GLN A 85 -2.03 -14.56 -16.54
N ILE A 86 -2.82 -13.88 -17.37
CA ILE A 86 -4.16 -14.30 -17.78
C ILE A 86 -4.22 -14.44 -19.30
N TYR A 87 -4.99 -15.41 -19.74
CA TYR A 87 -5.25 -15.70 -21.14
C TYR A 87 -6.74 -15.71 -21.39
N SER A 88 -7.20 -14.85 -22.29
CA SER A 88 -8.61 -14.72 -22.66
C SER A 88 -8.79 -15.02 -24.14
N LYS A 89 -9.81 -15.82 -24.47
CA LYS A 89 -10.12 -16.22 -25.85
C LYS A 89 -11.61 -15.98 -26.12
N GLN A 90 -11.92 -15.46 -27.30
CA GLN A 90 -13.27 -15.02 -27.66
C GLN A 90 -14.31 -16.15 -27.67
N ASP A 91 -13.92 -17.34 -28.10
CA ASP A 91 -14.76 -18.54 -28.12
C ASP A 91 -15.11 -19.05 -26.71
N VAL A 92 -14.28 -18.73 -25.71
CA VAL A 92 -14.52 -19.10 -24.31
C VAL A 92 -15.41 -18.08 -23.61
N ILE A 93 -15.06 -16.78 -23.67
CA ILE A 93 -15.78 -15.75 -22.91
C ILE A 93 -16.98 -15.14 -23.67
N GLY A 94 -17.14 -15.46 -24.95
CA GLY A 94 -18.16 -14.91 -25.84
C GLY A 94 -17.74 -13.61 -26.52
N GLN A 95 -18.30 -13.34 -27.71
CA GLN A 95 -17.97 -12.18 -28.55
C GLN A 95 -18.18 -10.85 -27.81
N ASP A 96 -19.37 -10.61 -27.26
CA ASP A 96 -19.72 -9.31 -26.66
C ASP A 96 -18.84 -8.96 -25.46
N LYS A 97 -18.61 -9.93 -24.57
CA LYS A 97 -17.69 -9.79 -23.43
C LYS A 97 -16.25 -9.63 -23.91
N TYR A 98 -15.83 -10.35 -24.95
CA TYR A 98 -14.49 -10.19 -25.52
C TYR A 98 -14.26 -8.81 -26.12
N ASP A 99 -15.25 -8.21 -26.75
CA ASP A 99 -15.14 -6.84 -27.26
C ASP A 99 -14.98 -5.81 -26.14
N VAL A 100 -15.68 -6.01 -25.01
CA VAL A 100 -15.46 -5.23 -23.79
C VAL A 100 -14.04 -5.45 -23.25
N TYR A 101 -13.60 -6.71 -23.15
CA TYR A 101 -12.25 -7.06 -22.69
C TYR A 101 -11.16 -6.39 -23.53
N ARG A 102 -11.33 -6.37 -24.86
CA ARG A 102 -10.39 -5.71 -25.77
C ARG A 102 -10.30 -4.21 -25.53
N ARG A 103 -11.36 -3.55 -25.05
CA ARG A 103 -11.36 -2.12 -24.75
C ARG A 103 -10.73 -1.77 -23.40
N LEU A 104 -10.49 -2.75 -22.52
CA LEU A 104 -9.78 -2.54 -21.25
C LEU A 104 -8.37 -1.99 -21.46
N ASP A 105 -7.93 -1.14 -20.52
CA ASP A 105 -6.67 -0.42 -20.56
C ASP A 105 -5.72 -0.89 -19.45
N ILE A 106 -4.42 -0.67 -19.68
CA ILE A 106 -3.42 -0.81 -18.63
C ILE A 106 -3.77 0.14 -17.48
N GLY A 107 -3.79 -0.38 -16.26
CA GLY A 107 -4.19 0.32 -15.05
C GLY A 107 -5.61 0.01 -14.58
N ASP A 108 -6.49 -0.52 -15.43
CA ASP A 108 -7.81 -0.99 -14.99
C ASP A 108 -7.67 -2.12 -13.96
N ILE A 109 -8.60 -2.20 -13.01
CA ILE A 109 -8.70 -3.33 -12.08
C ILE A 109 -9.84 -4.22 -12.54
N ILE A 110 -9.54 -5.51 -12.72
CA ILE A 110 -10.51 -6.51 -13.14
C ILE A 110 -10.49 -7.71 -12.21
N GLY A 111 -11.64 -8.36 -12.11
CA GLY A 111 -11.81 -9.70 -11.57
C GLY A 111 -11.83 -10.69 -12.72
N VAL A 112 -11.17 -11.84 -12.55
CA VAL A 112 -11.21 -12.95 -13.50
C VAL A 112 -11.56 -14.24 -12.79
N LYS A 113 -12.38 -15.07 -13.44
CA LYS A 113 -12.68 -16.45 -13.06
C LYS A 113 -12.20 -17.39 -14.15
N GLY A 114 -11.58 -18.51 -13.79
CA GLY A 114 -11.00 -19.39 -14.80
C GLY A 114 -10.24 -20.57 -14.23
N HIS A 115 -9.52 -21.27 -15.11
CA HIS A 115 -8.74 -22.45 -14.78
C HIS A 115 -7.25 -22.17 -14.96
N ILE A 116 -6.41 -22.80 -14.13
CA ILE A 116 -4.96 -22.64 -14.21
C ILE A 116 -4.41 -23.61 -15.25
N PHE A 117 -3.53 -23.13 -16.11
CA PHE A 117 -2.76 -23.98 -17.01
C PHE A 117 -1.35 -23.45 -17.18
N LYS A 118 -0.44 -24.31 -17.65
CA LYS A 118 0.92 -23.91 -17.98
C LYS A 118 1.09 -23.74 -19.49
N THR A 119 1.55 -22.57 -19.91
CA THR A 119 1.81 -22.29 -21.33
C THR A 119 3.03 -23.06 -21.84
N LYS A 120 3.21 -23.08 -23.17
CA LYS A 120 4.43 -23.63 -23.81
C LYS A 120 5.71 -22.89 -23.42
N THR A 121 5.60 -21.63 -22.99
CA THR A 121 6.71 -20.84 -22.44
C THR A 121 6.94 -21.09 -20.95
N LYS A 122 6.31 -22.13 -20.39
CA LYS A 122 6.39 -22.56 -18.99
C LYS A 122 5.85 -21.56 -17.98
N GLU A 123 4.98 -20.65 -18.40
CA GLU A 123 4.37 -19.63 -17.53
C GLU A 123 3.01 -20.09 -17.01
N ILE A 124 2.83 -20.07 -15.69
CA ILE A 124 1.54 -20.35 -15.04
C ILE A 124 0.55 -19.24 -15.38
N THR A 125 -0.59 -19.62 -15.94
CA THR A 125 -1.56 -18.70 -16.54
C THR A 125 -2.98 -19.08 -16.17
N ILE A 126 -3.82 -18.09 -15.88
CA ILE A 126 -5.27 -18.29 -15.72
C ILE A 126 -5.93 -18.21 -17.09
N ARG A 127 -6.53 -19.31 -17.56
CA ARG A 127 -7.44 -19.30 -18.71
C ARG A 127 -8.78 -18.73 -18.25
N VAL A 128 -9.07 -17.52 -18.70
CA VAL A 128 -10.26 -16.76 -18.29
C VAL A 128 -11.51 -17.37 -18.89
N ALA A 129 -12.41 -17.83 -18.03
CA ALA A 129 -13.77 -18.26 -18.36
C ALA A 129 -14.77 -17.10 -18.24
N ASP A 130 -14.55 -16.20 -17.28
CA ASP A 130 -15.33 -14.96 -17.13
C ASP A 130 -14.48 -13.83 -16.53
N PHE A 131 -14.89 -12.59 -16.75
CA PHE A 131 -14.26 -11.42 -16.12
C PHE A 131 -15.29 -10.34 -15.77
N GLU A 132 -14.92 -9.51 -14.81
CA GLU A 132 -15.68 -8.35 -14.37
C GLU A 132 -14.76 -7.13 -14.24
N ILE A 133 -15.25 -5.95 -14.66
CA ILE A 133 -14.54 -4.69 -14.45
C ILE A 133 -14.81 -4.23 -13.03
N LEU A 134 -13.75 -4.07 -12.22
CA LEU A 134 -13.89 -3.65 -10.81
C LEU A 134 -13.59 -2.17 -10.63
N CYS A 135 -12.69 -1.62 -11.43
CA CYS A 135 -12.43 -0.20 -11.45
C CYS A 135 -11.83 0.20 -12.81
N LYS A 136 -12.55 1.06 -13.54
CA LYS A 136 -12.03 1.71 -14.74
C LYS A 136 -11.01 2.78 -14.35
N SER A 137 -9.77 2.63 -14.80
CA SER A 137 -8.73 3.64 -14.57
C SER A 137 -8.83 4.75 -15.60
N LEU A 138 -8.92 5.99 -15.13
CA LEU A 138 -8.98 7.17 -16.01
C LEU A 138 -7.59 7.72 -16.32
N HIS A 139 -6.60 7.53 -15.45
CA HIS A 139 -5.23 7.98 -15.69
C HIS A 139 -4.35 6.82 -16.19
N PRO A 140 -3.49 7.05 -17.20
CA PRO A 140 -2.49 6.06 -17.57
C PRO A 140 -1.50 5.82 -16.43
N LEU A 141 -0.95 4.60 -16.37
CA LEU A 141 0.24 4.37 -15.57
C LEU A 141 1.45 5.09 -16.20
N PRO A 142 2.41 5.59 -15.40
CA PRO A 142 3.69 6.10 -15.92
C PRO A 142 4.40 5.07 -16.80
N GLU A 143 5.27 5.54 -17.69
CA GLU A 143 5.95 4.68 -18.67
C GLU A 143 6.68 3.48 -18.04
N LYS A 144 6.56 2.33 -18.71
CA LYS A 144 6.93 1.00 -18.21
C LYS A 144 8.42 0.77 -17.98
N TRP A 145 9.30 1.49 -18.68
CA TRP A 145 10.72 1.10 -18.78
C TRP A 145 11.58 1.66 -17.66
N HIS A 146 11.20 2.81 -17.11
CA HIS A 146 11.97 3.47 -16.05
C HIS A 146 11.23 3.53 -14.73
N GLY A 147 9.93 3.19 -14.66
CA GLY A 147 9.12 3.43 -13.47
C GLY A 147 9.04 4.92 -13.13
N LEU A 148 8.48 5.25 -11.97
CA LEU A 148 8.47 6.64 -11.49
C LEU A 148 9.83 6.93 -10.84
N GLN A 149 10.72 7.67 -11.52
CA GLN A 149 12.08 7.96 -11.05
C GLN A 149 12.19 9.27 -10.26
N ASP A 150 11.39 10.27 -10.66
CA ASP A 150 11.39 11.58 -10.01
C ASP A 150 11.02 11.45 -8.52
N LYS A 151 11.99 11.73 -7.65
CA LYS A 151 11.84 11.53 -6.20
C LYS A 151 10.72 12.37 -5.62
N GLU A 152 10.57 13.61 -6.09
CA GLU A 152 9.55 14.52 -5.59
C GLU A 152 8.16 14.00 -5.98
N LEU A 153 7.99 13.62 -7.25
CA LEU A 153 6.74 13.07 -7.77
C LEU A 153 6.39 11.74 -7.09
N ARG A 154 7.37 10.88 -6.80
CA ARG A 154 7.14 9.65 -6.01
C ARG A 154 6.64 9.93 -4.60
N TYR A 155 7.09 11.02 -3.99
CA TYR A 155 6.68 11.40 -2.64
C TYR A 155 5.29 12.06 -2.63
N ARG A 156 4.97 12.86 -3.65
CA ARG A 156 3.64 13.47 -3.83
C ARG A 156 2.59 12.45 -4.26
N GLU A 157 2.92 11.60 -5.23
CA GLU A 157 2.02 10.59 -5.81
C GLU A 157 2.37 9.19 -5.31
N ARG A 158 2.38 9.01 -3.99
CA ARG A 158 2.78 7.73 -3.37
C ARG A 158 1.99 6.54 -3.88
N TYR A 159 0.71 6.74 -4.21
CA TYR A 159 -0.14 5.69 -4.77
C TYR A 159 0.38 5.19 -6.13
N VAL A 160 0.92 6.06 -6.97
CA VAL A 160 1.53 5.68 -8.26
C VAL A 160 2.86 4.96 -8.02
N ASP A 161 3.69 5.49 -7.13
CA ASP A 161 4.98 4.88 -6.76
C ASP A 161 4.80 3.44 -6.27
N LEU A 162 3.80 3.19 -5.42
CA LEU A 162 3.45 1.85 -4.94
C LEU A 162 2.98 0.89 -6.04
N MET A 163 2.39 1.42 -7.12
CA MET A 163 1.91 0.58 -8.24
C MET A 163 3.07 0.15 -9.17
N VAL A 164 4.01 1.04 -9.44
CA VAL A 164 5.00 0.84 -10.51
C VAL A 164 6.40 0.45 -10.02
N ASN A 165 6.77 0.79 -8.78
CA ASN A 165 8.09 0.49 -8.25
C ASN A 165 8.03 -0.71 -7.26
N PRO A 166 8.37 -1.93 -7.71
CA PRO A 166 8.45 -3.09 -6.82
C PRO A 166 9.49 -2.83 -5.72
N GLY A 167 9.19 -3.22 -4.48
CA GLY A 167 10.03 -2.96 -3.30
C GLY A 167 9.56 -1.80 -2.42
N VAL A 168 8.90 -0.77 -2.96
CA VAL A 168 8.38 0.34 -2.13
C VAL A 168 7.38 -0.19 -1.10
N LYS A 169 6.46 -1.05 -1.53
CA LYS A 169 5.49 -1.72 -0.64
C LYS A 169 6.18 -2.47 0.50
N GLU A 170 7.28 -3.18 0.21
CA GLU A 170 8.04 -3.94 1.20
C GLU A 170 8.68 -3.02 2.25
N VAL A 171 9.10 -1.81 1.89
CA VAL A 171 9.59 -0.81 2.85
C VAL A 171 8.51 -0.44 3.88
N PHE A 172 7.27 -0.21 3.43
CA PHE A 172 6.15 0.07 4.34
C PHE A 172 5.79 -1.13 5.22
N VAL A 173 5.79 -2.33 4.65
CA VAL A 173 5.57 -3.58 5.42
C VAL A 173 6.66 -3.75 6.48
N LYS A 174 7.93 -3.56 6.12
CA LYS A 174 9.07 -3.62 7.06
C LYS A 174 8.91 -2.57 8.16
N ARG A 175 8.58 -1.32 7.84
CA ARG A 175 8.31 -0.26 8.83
C ARG A 175 7.21 -0.68 9.81
N SER A 176 6.10 -1.22 9.33
CA SER A 176 5.01 -1.70 10.19
C SER A 176 5.47 -2.86 11.10
N LYS A 177 6.25 -3.79 10.56
CA LYS A 177 6.80 -4.93 11.33
C LYS A 177 7.78 -4.46 12.40
N ILE A 178 8.69 -3.54 12.08
CA ILE A 178 9.64 -2.95 13.03
C ILE A 178 8.88 -2.35 14.23
N ILE A 179 7.88 -1.51 13.97
CA ILE A 179 7.07 -0.89 15.03
C ILE A 179 6.36 -1.96 15.87
N SER A 180 5.77 -2.98 15.22
CA SER A 180 5.10 -4.07 15.93
C SER A 180 6.06 -4.91 16.79
N LEU A 181 7.29 -5.14 16.33
CA LEU A 181 8.31 -5.86 17.09
C LEU A 181 8.77 -5.09 18.32
N ILE A 182 9.01 -3.78 18.16
CA ILE A 182 9.36 -2.89 19.29
C ILE A 182 8.27 -2.94 20.37
N ARG A 183 6.99 -2.84 19.98
CA ARG A 183 5.86 -2.97 20.92
C ARG A 183 5.88 -4.29 21.67
N LYS A 184 5.89 -5.41 20.93
CA LYS A 184 5.90 -6.76 21.52
C LYS A 184 7.07 -6.96 22.48
N TYR A 185 8.25 -6.45 22.12
CA TYR A 185 9.44 -6.55 22.95
C TYR A 185 9.29 -5.79 24.28
N LEU A 186 8.79 -4.56 24.22
CA LEU A 186 8.56 -3.73 25.41
C LEU A 186 7.43 -4.26 26.28
N GLU A 187 6.31 -4.67 25.68
CA GLU A 187 5.18 -5.32 26.37
C GLU A 187 5.64 -6.58 27.12
N ALA A 188 6.46 -7.42 26.48
CA ALA A 188 7.02 -8.63 27.11
C ALA A 188 7.93 -8.32 28.32
N LYS A 189 8.50 -7.11 28.40
CA LYS A 189 9.27 -6.61 29.55
C LYS A 189 8.43 -5.86 30.59
N GLY A 190 7.11 -5.81 30.40
CA GLY A 190 6.17 -5.16 31.31
C GLY A 190 6.08 -3.64 31.15
N PHE A 191 6.49 -3.08 30.02
CA PHE A 191 6.22 -1.68 29.72
C PHE A 191 4.77 -1.49 29.26
N LEU A 192 4.16 -0.40 29.70
CA LEU A 192 2.82 0.03 29.28
C LEU A 192 2.92 1.05 28.15
N GLU A 193 2.29 0.79 27.01
CA GLU A 193 2.11 1.80 25.96
C GLU A 193 1.07 2.83 26.42
N VAL A 194 1.40 4.12 26.31
CA VAL A 194 0.51 5.23 26.69
C VAL A 194 0.39 6.22 25.54
N ASP A 195 -0.66 7.04 25.57
CA ASP A 195 -0.88 8.13 24.63
C ASP A 195 -0.96 9.45 25.40
N THR A 196 -0.17 10.44 24.99
CA THR A 196 -0.05 11.74 25.68
C THR A 196 -0.42 12.90 24.76
N PRO A 197 -0.87 14.06 25.30
CA PRO A 197 -1.36 15.16 24.47
C PRO A 197 -0.38 15.62 23.38
N ILE A 198 -0.88 15.74 22.15
CA ILE A 198 -0.16 16.34 21.02
C ILE A 198 -0.20 17.87 21.09
N LEU A 199 -1.33 18.45 21.50
CA LEU A 199 -1.50 19.90 21.63
C LEU A 199 -1.23 20.33 23.07
N ASN A 200 -0.27 21.22 23.25
CA ASN A 200 0.21 21.66 24.56
C ASN A 200 0.17 23.18 24.70
N VAL A 201 -0.12 23.66 25.89
CA VAL A 201 -0.03 25.09 26.24
C VAL A 201 1.42 25.55 26.34
N LEU A 202 2.30 24.70 26.86
CA LEU A 202 3.73 24.97 27.03
C LEU A 202 4.56 24.03 26.17
N GLN A 203 5.65 24.57 25.64
CA GLN A 203 6.64 23.83 24.86
C GLN A 203 7.68 23.20 25.81
N GLY A 204 8.09 21.96 25.57
CA GLY A 204 9.12 21.30 26.38
C GLY A 204 9.50 19.92 25.88
N GLY A 205 10.57 19.36 26.46
CA GLY A 205 11.10 18.02 26.14
C GLY A 205 12.08 17.95 24.95
N ALA A 206 12.31 19.05 24.23
CA ALA A 206 13.38 19.16 23.24
C ALA A 206 13.71 20.63 22.94
N ALA A 207 14.87 20.87 22.32
CA ALA A 207 15.22 22.17 21.73
C ALA A 207 14.85 22.18 20.24
N ALA A 208 13.61 22.59 19.93
CA ALA A 208 13.11 22.71 18.56
C ALA A 208 12.04 23.81 18.46
N LYS A 209 11.91 24.44 17.29
CA LYS A 209 10.80 25.38 17.02
C LYS A 209 9.51 24.58 16.80
N PRO A 210 8.41 24.82 17.53
CA PRO A 210 7.18 24.06 17.34
C PRO A 210 6.32 24.63 16.21
N PHE A 211 5.31 23.87 15.82
CA PHE A 211 4.15 24.41 15.14
C PHE A 211 3.17 25.00 16.14
N GLU A 212 2.62 26.16 15.81
CA GLU A 212 1.60 26.86 16.58
C GLU A 212 0.25 26.71 15.89
N THR A 213 -0.81 26.57 16.69
CA THR A 213 -2.20 26.57 16.26
C THR A 213 -3.03 27.33 17.30
N TYR A 214 -4.32 27.52 17.02
CA TYR A 214 -5.23 28.23 17.91
C TYR A 214 -6.43 27.36 18.27
N HIS A 215 -6.88 27.46 19.52
CA HIS A 215 -8.04 26.72 20.02
C HIS A 215 -9.22 27.65 20.24
N ASP A 216 -10.15 27.69 19.28
CA ASP A 216 -11.26 28.65 19.25
C ASP A 216 -12.09 28.68 20.54
N ALA A 217 -12.47 27.52 21.08
CA ALA A 217 -13.35 27.47 22.26
C ALA A 217 -12.65 27.85 23.59
N LEU A 218 -11.31 27.86 23.61
CA LEU A 218 -10.52 28.26 24.78
C LEU A 218 -9.85 29.63 24.56
N ASP A 219 -10.04 30.22 23.37
CA ASP A 219 -9.49 31.52 22.97
C ASP A 219 -7.98 31.65 23.25
N MET A 220 -7.21 30.59 22.94
CA MET A 220 -5.79 30.54 23.29
C MET A 220 -4.91 29.83 22.24
N PRO A 221 -3.61 30.20 22.14
CA PRO A 221 -2.65 29.47 21.32
C PRO A 221 -2.31 28.11 21.94
N LEU A 222 -2.08 27.13 21.08
CA LEU A 222 -1.57 25.80 21.42
C LEU A 222 -0.38 25.45 20.52
N PHE A 223 0.50 24.60 21.02
CA PHE A 223 1.68 24.14 20.30
C PHE A 223 1.61 22.64 20.05
N MET A 224 1.97 22.21 18.84
CA MET A 224 2.17 20.79 18.58
C MET A 224 3.44 20.31 19.28
N ARG A 225 3.37 19.15 19.93
CA ARG A 225 4.46 18.61 20.74
C ARG A 225 5.73 18.35 19.91
N ILE A 226 6.87 18.68 20.51
CA ILE A 226 8.21 18.37 20.00
C ILE A 226 8.78 17.07 20.61
N ALA A 227 8.23 16.66 21.76
CA ALA A 227 8.55 15.44 22.52
C ALA A 227 7.41 15.13 23.54
N PRO A 228 7.09 13.86 23.83
CA PRO A 228 6.20 13.46 24.93
C PRO A 228 6.88 13.41 26.31
N GLU A 229 8.22 13.56 26.40
CA GLU A 229 9.04 13.46 27.62
C GLU A 229 8.37 13.92 28.92
N LEU A 230 7.88 15.17 28.97
CA LEU A 230 7.36 15.74 30.21
C LEU A 230 6.09 15.04 30.70
N TYR A 231 5.26 14.52 29.81
CA TYR A 231 4.07 13.75 30.20
C TYR A 231 4.45 12.35 30.68
N LEU A 232 5.39 11.69 30.01
CA LEU A 232 5.87 10.38 30.44
C LEU A 232 6.50 10.44 31.84
N LYS A 233 7.29 11.50 32.13
CA LYS A 233 7.80 11.75 33.49
C LYS A 233 6.69 12.00 34.51
N ARG A 234 5.62 12.72 34.15
CA ARG A 234 4.45 12.91 35.03
C ARG A 234 3.76 11.59 35.35
N LEU A 235 3.68 10.66 34.39
CA LEU A 235 3.15 9.31 34.63
C LEU A 235 4.03 8.52 35.59
N VAL A 236 5.36 8.62 35.46
CA VAL A 236 6.30 8.00 36.40
C VAL A 236 6.11 8.55 37.82
N VAL A 237 6.00 9.88 37.97
CA VAL A 237 5.65 10.51 39.25
C VAL A 237 4.29 10.02 39.77
N GLY A 238 3.34 9.77 38.88
CA GLY A 238 2.01 9.22 39.19
C GLY A 238 2.00 7.75 39.58
N GLY A 239 3.15 7.05 39.55
CA GLY A 239 3.28 5.66 40.01
C GLY A 239 3.46 4.63 38.89
N PHE A 240 3.51 5.02 37.62
CA PHE A 240 3.84 4.09 36.54
C PHE A 240 5.35 3.83 36.48
N GLU A 241 5.79 2.60 36.75
CA GLU A 241 7.22 2.29 36.77
C GLU A 241 7.82 2.05 35.39
N LYS A 242 7.03 1.67 34.39
CA LYS A 242 7.51 1.36 33.03
C LYS A 242 6.50 1.82 31.99
N VAL A 243 6.83 2.88 31.27
CA VAL A 243 5.97 3.46 30.23
C VAL A 243 6.75 3.72 28.96
N PHE A 244 6.07 3.62 27.82
CA PHE A 244 6.61 4.09 26.56
C PHE A 244 5.51 4.67 25.69
N GLU A 245 5.89 5.51 24.75
CA GLU A 245 4.99 6.01 23.72
C GLU A 245 5.67 5.94 22.35
N ILE A 246 4.99 5.33 21.37
CA ILE A 246 5.34 5.44 19.96
C ILE A 246 4.40 6.47 19.32
N GLY A 247 4.86 7.72 19.30
CA GLY A 247 4.03 8.86 18.96
C GLY A 247 4.56 9.67 17.79
N ARG A 248 3.71 10.54 17.24
CA ARG A 248 4.14 11.59 16.31
C ARG A 248 4.58 12.85 17.05
N VAL A 249 5.69 13.43 16.61
CA VAL A 249 6.17 14.74 17.04
C VAL A 249 6.36 15.66 15.83
N PHE A 250 6.36 16.96 16.11
CA PHE A 250 6.29 17.99 15.10
C PHE A 250 7.37 19.04 15.35
N ARG A 251 8.22 19.31 14.35
CA ARG A 251 9.28 20.32 14.41
C ARG A 251 9.19 21.23 13.20
N ASN A 252 9.00 22.52 13.46
CA ASN A 252 8.87 23.56 12.44
C ASN A 252 10.25 24.03 11.99
N GLU A 253 10.95 23.13 11.30
CA GLU A 253 12.35 23.25 10.89
C GLU A 253 12.50 22.96 9.39
N GLY A 254 13.75 22.97 8.89
CA GLY A 254 14.05 22.68 7.49
C GLY A 254 13.77 21.23 7.09
N ILE A 255 13.50 21.00 5.80
CA ILE A 255 13.25 19.68 5.23
C ILE A 255 14.52 19.16 4.55
N SER A 256 14.88 17.90 4.80
CA SER A 256 15.98 17.23 4.09
C SER A 256 15.73 15.73 3.99
N TYR A 257 16.65 15.00 3.36
CA TYR A 257 16.56 13.52 3.29
C TYR A 257 16.56 12.82 4.67
N LYS A 258 16.95 13.52 5.75
CA LYS A 258 16.90 13.04 7.15
C LYS A 258 15.86 13.75 8.02
N HIS A 259 15.28 14.86 7.56
CA HIS A 259 14.40 15.70 8.37
C HIS A 259 13.06 15.89 7.68
N ASN A 260 12.00 15.41 8.34
CA ASN A 260 10.63 15.68 7.96
C ASN A 260 9.96 16.45 9.12
N PRO A 261 9.12 17.48 8.86
CA PRO A 261 8.52 18.29 9.92
C PRO A 261 7.63 17.50 10.88
N GLU A 262 7.14 16.35 10.43
CA GLU A 262 6.37 15.40 11.21
C GLU A 262 7.04 14.02 11.15
N PHE A 263 7.38 13.44 12.30
CA PHE A 263 8.04 12.14 12.35
C PHE A 263 7.67 11.34 13.58
N SER A 264 7.81 10.01 13.48
CA SER A 264 7.55 9.11 14.60
C SER A 264 8.79 8.96 15.45
N ILE A 265 8.61 9.01 16.76
CA ILE A 265 9.64 8.65 17.73
C ILE A 265 9.10 7.59 18.67
N ILE A 266 10.01 6.99 19.42
CA ILE A 266 9.69 6.26 20.64
C ILE A 266 10.39 6.95 21.80
N GLU A 267 9.68 7.14 22.90
CA GLU A 267 10.27 7.49 24.19
C GLU A 267 9.91 6.43 25.23
N ILE A 268 10.87 6.07 26.08
CA ILE A 268 10.77 4.99 27.05
C ILE A 268 11.26 5.51 28.40
N TYR A 269 10.47 5.27 29.45
CA TYR A 269 10.84 5.57 30.82
C TYR A 269 10.66 4.34 31.70
N GLN A 270 11.67 4.10 32.53
CA GLN A 270 11.65 3.04 33.54
C GLN A 270 12.16 3.63 34.86
N ALA A 271 11.44 3.36 35.96
CA ALA A 271 11.82 3.76 37.31
C ALA A 271 12.95 2.87 37.84
N TYR A 272 13.76 3.42 38.75
CA TYR A 272 14.83 2.73 39.50
C TYR A 272 15.96 2.13 38.65
N VAL A 273 16.17 2.66 37.45
CA VAL A 273 17.27 2.28 36.56
C VAL A 273 18.10 3.50 36.19
N ASP A 274 19.29 3.25 35.65
CA ASP A 274 20.15 4.30 35.10
C ASP A 274 20.31 4.15 33.58
N TYR A 275 21.16 5.01 33.00
CA TYR A 275 21.39 5.00 31.56
C TYR A 275 22.08 3.71 31.06
N ASN A 276 22.78 2.94 31.91
CA ASN A 276 23.39 1.66 31.52
C ASN A 276 22.33 0.60 31.26
N ASP A 277 21.28 0.55 32.07
CA ASP A 277 20.13 -0.32 31.83
C ASP A 277 19.43 0.05 30.52
N ILE A 278 19.27 1.36 30.26
CA ILE A 278 18.66 1.86 29.02
C ILE A 278 19.54 1.60 27.79
N MET A 279 20.87 1.67 27.91
CA MET A 279 21.80 1.28 26.83
C MET A 279 21.58 -0.19 26.46
N LYS A 280 21.57 -1.09 27.45
CA LYS A 280 21.32 -2.52 27.24
C LYS A 280 19.93 -2.77 26.63
N LEU A 281 18.90 -2.12 27.15
CA LEU A 281 17.54 -2.20 26.61
C LEU A 281 17.50 -1.79 25.13
N THR A 282 18.21 -0.71 24.78
CA THR A 282 18.27 -0.19 23.40
C THR A 282 18.99 -1.16 22.47
N GLU A 283 20.13 -1.71 22.89
CA GLU A 283 20.86 -2.73 22.13
C GLU A 283 19.98 -3.96 21.89
N ASP A 284 19.31 -4.45 22.93
CA ASP A 284 18.44 -5.62 22.81
C ASP A 284 17.23 -5.35 21.88
N ILE A 285 16.64 -4.14 21.90
CA ILE A 285 15.54 -3.76 20.98
C ILE A 285 16.00 -3.82 19.51
N ILE A 286 17.25 -3.46 19.23
CA ILE A 286 17.79 -3.42 17.87
C ILE A 286 18.13 -4.84 17.37
N VAL A 287 18.54 -5.74 18.27
CA VAL A 287 18.95 -7.11 17.94
C VAL A 287 17.77 -8.10 17.88
N ALA A 288 16.68 -7.83 18.62
CA ALA A 288 15.48 -8.68 18.70
C ALA A 288 14.67 -8.74 17.38
#